data_AF-A0A2G5SIL6-F1
#
_entry.id   AF-A0A2G5SIL6-F1
#
_cell.length_a   1.000
_cell.length_b   1.000
_cell.length_c   1.000
_cell.angle_alpha   90.00
_cell.angle_beta   90.00
_cell.angle_gamma   90.00
#
_symmetry.space_group_name_H-M   'P 1'
#
loop_
_entity.id
_entity.type
_entity.pdbx_description
1 polymer ?
#
loop_
_entity_poly.entity_id
_entity_poly.type
_entity_poly.pdbx_seq_one_letter_code
_entity_poly.pdbx_strand_id
1 'polypeptide(L)'
;MGKKLSVPINTNDHDLKTYISKEVVKKIPVSYDSYGSIPIYDSYRKLCKLVGFDAINYPNFEYWYYRFYHGELNFDYDRRMDPVPKTIMDMPVRLMFNITENLDPVERFA
;
A
#
# COMPACT_ATOMS: atom_id res chain seq x y z
N MET A 1 -1.10 26.54 14.86
CA MET A 1 -1.63 26.78 13.49
C MET A 1 -0.68 26.15 12.49
N GLY A 2 -0.93 24.88 12.12
CA GLY A 2 -0.15 24.21 11.08
C GLY A 2 -0.59 24.73 9.72
N LYS A 3 0.35 25.21 8.90
CA LYS A 3 0.08 25.67 7.53
C LYS A 3 -0.54 24.50 6.76
N LYS A 4 -1.82 24.64 6.39
CA LYS A 4 -2.48 23.76 5.43
C LYS A 4 -1.80 24.06 4.08
N LEU A 5 -0.98 23.13 3.59
CA LEU A 5 -0.43 23.21 2.24
C LEU A 5 -1.62 23.17 1.27
N SER A 6 -1.96 24.33 0.73
CA SER A 6 -3.08 24.57 -0.17
C SER A 6 -2.61 24.48 -1.61
N VAL A 7 -2.25 23.27 -2.05
CA VAL A 7 -2.19 22.93 -3.48
C VAL A 7 -2.51 21.44 -3.55
N PRO A 8 -3.55 20.99 -4.29
CA PRO A 8 -3.61 19.60 -4.71
C PRO A 8 -2.39 19.40 -5.58
N ILE A 9 -1.36 18.74 -5.05
CA ILE A 9 -0.19 18.43 -5.84
C ILE A 9 -0.73 17.55 -6.97
N ASN A 10 -0.70 18.06 -8.20
CA ASN A 10 -0.69 17.24 -9.40
C ASN A 10 0.58 16.39 -9.27
N THR A 11 0.46 15.30 -8.52
CA THR A 11 1.56 14.37 -8.30
C THR A 11 1.57 13.48 -9.51
N ASN A 12 2.52 13.72 -10.41
CA ASN A 12 2.82 12.77 -11.47
C ASN A 12 3.09 11.40 -10.83
N ASP A 13 2.66 10.33 -11.49
CA ASP A 13 2.80 8.95 -11.02
C ASP A 13 4.24 8.61 -10.55
N HIS A 14 5.25 9.19 -11.20
CA HIS A 14 6.66 9.09 -10.83
C HIS A 14 6.99 9.71 -9.46
N ASP A 15 6.39 10.85 -9.09
CA ASP A 15 6.63 11.52 -7.81
C ASP A 15 6.06 10.72 -6.63
N LEU A 16 4.90 10.10 -6.84
CA LEU A 16 4.29 9.19 -5.86
C LEU A 16 5.18 7.97 -5.66
N LYS A 17 5.62 7.33 -6.74
CA LYS A 17 6.57 6.21 -6.68
C LYS A 17 7.87 6.60 -5.97
N THR A 18 8.38 7.80 -6.22
CA THR A 18 9.59 8.32 -5.56
C THR A 18 9.39 8.46 -4.06
N TYR A 19 8.24 8.97 -3.63
CA TYR A 19 7.89 9.04 -2.22
C TYR A 19 7.80 7.65 -1.59
N ILE A 20 7.07 6.71 -2.23
CA ILE A 20 6.88 5.35 -1.74
C ILE A 20 8.24 4.64 -1.60
N SER A 21 9.12 4.75 -2.60
CA SER A 21 10.47 4.19 -2.55
C SER A 21 11.29 4.76 -1.38
N LYS A 22 11.26 6.07 -1.15
CA LYS A 22 11.94 6.70 0.00
C LYS A 22 11.38 6.21 1.34
N GLU A 23 10.07 6.05 1.46
CA GLU A 23 9.44 5.50 2.66
C GLU A 23 9.86 4.04 2.90
N VAL A 24 10.00 3.24 1.85
CA VAL A 24 10.51 1.87 1.93
C VAL A 24 11.97 1.84 2.37
N VAL A 25 12.85 2.67 1.80
CA VAL A 25 14.28 2.72 2.17
C VAL A 25 14.46 3.03 3.66
N LYS A 26 13.61 3.89 4.25
CA LYS A 26 13.60 4.15 5.70
C LYS A 26 13.18 2.94 6.54
N LYS A 27 12.47 1.99 5.94
CA LYS A 27 11.90 0.80 6.60
C LYS A 27 12.68 -0.48 6.33
N ILE A 28 13.51 -0.54 5.28
CA ILE A 28 14.45 -1.65 5.09
C ILE A 28 15.35 -1.65 6.33
N PRO A 29 15.19 -2.62 7.23
CA PRO A 29 15.97 -2.63 8.45
C PRO A 29 17.41 -2.93 8.05
N VAL A 30 18.36 -2.13 8.52
CA VAL A 30 19.79 -2.52 8.46
C VAL A 30 20.02 -3.80 9.30
N SER A 31 19.05 -4.18 10.15
CA SER A 31 18.97 -5.45 10.89
C SER A 31 17.52 -5.85 11.18
N TYR A 32 17.20 -7.14 11.06
CA TYR A 32 15.85 -7.78 11.09
C TYR A 32 14.94 -7.42 12.30
N ASP A 33 15.46 -6.78 13.35
CA ASP A 33 14.79 -6.60 14.66
C ASP A 33 14.33 -5.16 14.97
N SER A 34 14.14 -4.29 13.97
CA SER A 34 13.79 -2.88 14.25
C SER A 34 12.31 -2.68 14.62
N TYR A 35 12.07 -2.46 15.92
CA TYR A 35 10.85 -1.95 16.56
C TYR A 35 10.34 -0.57 16.06
N GLY A 36 10.86 -0.05 14.94
CA GLY A 36 10.58 1.29 14.40
C GLY A 36 9.76 1.35 13.12
N SER A 37 9.31 0.20 12.57
CA SER A 37 8.58 0.21 11.29
C SER A 37 7.14 0.70 11.49
N ILE A 38 6.79 1.82 10.84
CA ILE A 38 5.40 2.29 10.76
C ILE A 38 4.63 1.24 9.94
N PRO A 39 3.45 0.76 10.40
CA PRO A 39 2.60 -0.13 9.61
C PRO A 39 2.36 0.41 8.20
N ILE A 40 2.29 -0.46 7.19
CA ILE A 40 2.11 -0.06 5.78
C ILE A 40 0.90 0.87 5.60
N TYR A 41 -0.21 0.54 6.28
CA TYR A 41 -1.43 1.33 6.24
C TYR A 41 -1.26 2.74 6.81
N ASP A 42 -0.44 2.90 7.86
CA ASP A 42 -0.15 4.23 8.40
C ASP A 42 0.76 5.05 7.48
N SER A 43 1.68 4.42 6.75
CA SER A 43 2.43 5.10 5.67
C SER A 43 1.51 5.57 4.55
N TYR A 44 0.54 4.74 4.14
CA TYR A 44 -0.47 5.14 3.16
C TYR A 44 -1.28 6.36 3.63
N ARG A 45 -1.77 6.35 4.87
CA ARG A 45 -2.53 7.50 5.40
C ARG A 45 -1.67 8.76 5.53
N LYS A 46 -0.38 8.64 5.82
CA LYS A 46 0.56 9.77 5.81
C LYS A 46 0.72 10.35 4.41
N LEU A 47 0.86 9.51 3.39
CA LEU A 47 0.88 9.94 1.99
C LEU A 47 -0.43 10.65 1.62
N CYS A 48 -1.59 10.05 1.89
CA CYS A 48 -2.89 10.65 1.57
C CYS A 48 -3.09 12.02 2.22
N LYS A 49 -2.58 12.22 3.45
CA LYS A 49 -2.61 13.53 4.12
C LYS A 49 -1.72 14.58 3.43
N LEU A 50 -0.70 14.15 2.69
CA LEU A 50 0.23 15.02 1.97
C LEU A 50 -0.27 15.38 0.56
N VAL A 51 -0.76 14.38 -0.19
CA VAL A 51 -1.07 14.53 -1.63
C VAL A 51 -2.56 14.47 -1.97
N GLY A 52 -3.42 14.08 -1.03
CA GLY A 52 -4.85 13.81 -1.26
C GLY A 52 -5.18 12.31 -1.25
N PHE A 53 -6.42 11.96 -0.90
CA PHE A 53 -6.91 10.57 -0.88
C PHE A 53 -7.25 10.03 -2.29
N ASP A 54 -7.36 10.93 -3.25
CA ASP A 54 -7.61 10.67 -4.67
C ASP A 54 -6.32 10.48 -5.49
N ALA A 55 -5.16 10.84 -4.94
CA ALA A 55 -3.88 10.76 -5.64
C ALA A 55 -3.43 9.31 -5.92
N ILE A 56 -3.65 8.39 -4.98
CA ILE A 56 -3.36 6.97 -5.15
C ILE A 56 -4.25 6.14 -4.23
N ASN A 57 -4.86 5.07 -4.75
CA ASN A 57 -5.63 4.15 -3.92
C ASN A 57 -4.69 3.20 -3.15
N TYR A 58 -5.22 2.60 -2.07
CA TYR A 58 -4.43 1.70 -1.23
C TYR A 58 -3.83 0.51 -2.01
N PRO A 59 -4.56 -0.22 -2.88
CA PRO A 59 -3.98 -1.33 -3.63
C PRO A 59 -2.81 -0.94 -4.55
N ASN A 60 -2.86 0.24 -5.18
CA ASN A 60 -1.77 0.74 -6.01
C ASN A 60 -0.56 1.14 -5.15
N PHE A 61 -0.80 1.80 -4.02
CA PHE A 61 0.25 2.13 -3.07
C PHE A 61 0.95 0.88 -2.53
N GLU A 62 0.18 -0.11 -2.08
CA GLU A 62 0.67 -1.36 -1.49
C GLU A 62 1.51 -2.15 -2.50
N TYR A 63 1.05 -2.22 -3.75
CA TYR A 63 1.79 -2.83 -4.84
C TYR A 63 3.19 -2.23 -5.02
N TRP A 64 3.29 -0.90 -5.19
CA TRP A 64 4.59 -0.24 -5.35
C TRP A 64 5.46 -0.35 -4.09
N TYR A 65 4.83 -0.27 -2.91
CA TYR A 65 5.52 -0.41 -1.63
C TYR A 65 6.24 -1.76 -1.53
N TYR A 66 5.53 -2.88 -1.74
CA TYR A 66 6.14 -4.20 -1.65
C TYR A 66 7.17 -4.45 -2.75
N ARG A 67 6.91 -3.93 -3.94
CA ARG A 67 7.85 -4.07 -5.06
C ARG A 67 9.19 -3.40 -4.76
N PHE A 68 9.16 -2.16 -4.26
CA PHE A 68 10.38 -1.47 -3.81
C PHE A 68 11.00 -2.14 -2.58
N TYR A 69 10.19 -2.69 -1.67
CA TYR A 69 10.68 -3.42 -0.49
C TYR A 69 11.49 -4.66 -0.88
N HIS A 70 11.12 -5.32 -1.96
CA HIS A 70 11.86 -6.45 -2.53
C HIS A 70 13.04 -6.03 -3.43
N GLY A 71 13.33 -4.73 -3.54
CA GLY A 71 14.46 -4.21 -4.31
C GLY A 71 14.19 -4.02 -5.81
N GLU A 72 12.96 -4.19 -6.27
CA GLU A 72 12.59 -3.97 -7.67
C GLU A 72 12.36 -2.47 -7.93
N LEU A 73 13.42 -1.75 -8.28
CA LEU A 73 13.40 -0.29 -8.44
C LEU A 73 13.05 0.19 -9.86
N ASN A 74 12.34 -0.60 -10.66
CA ASN A 74 11.88 -0.15 -11.99
C ASN A 74 10.56 0.63 -11.84
N PHE A 75 10.65 1.95 -11.98
CA PHE A 75 9.51 2.87 -11.83
C PHE A 75 8.51 2.76 -12.99
N ASP A 76 8.97 2.34 -14.17
CA ASP A 76 8.17 2.25 -15.40
C ASP A 76 7.67 0.84 -15.67
N TYR A 77 7.77 -0.06 -14.68
CA TYR A 77 7.29 -1.43 -14.83
C TYR A 77 5.80 -1.46 -15.15
N ASP A 78 5.45 -2.14 -16.23
CA ASP A 78 4.07 -2.36 -16.65
C ASP A 78 3.44 -3.48 -15.82
N ARG A 79 2.60 -3.08 -14.85
CA ARG A 79 1.83 -4.00 -14.00
C ARG A 79 0.93 -4.96 -14.79
N ARG A 80 0.60 -4.67 -16.05
CA ARG A 80 -0.18 -5.59 -16.90
C ARG A 80 0.55 -6.90 -17.18
N MET A 81 1.86 -6.94 -16.96
CA MET A 81 2.68 -8.14 -17.06
C MET A 81 2.47 -9.09 -15.87
N ASP A 82 1.95 -8.58 -14.74
CA ASP A 82 1.67 -9.41 -13.57
C ASP A 82 0.38 -10.22 -13.76
N PRO A 83 0.29 -11.43 -13.18
CA PRO A 83 -0.96 -12.16 -13.11
C PRO A 83 -2.06 -11.31 -12.48
N VAL A 84 -3.28 -11.42 -12.99
CA VAL A 84 -4.44 -10.73 -12.41
C VAL A 84 -4.55 -11.09 -10.93
N PRO A 85 -4.60 -10.09 -10.02
CA PRO A 85 -4.73 -10.34 -8.60
C PRO A 85 -5.98 -11.18 -8.32
N LYS A 86 -5.80 -12.29 -7.61
CA LYS A 86 -6.91 -13.10 -7.13
C LYS A 86 -7.61 -12.39 -5.98
N THR A 87 -8.93 -12.42 -6.03
CA THR A 87 -9.82 -11.95 -4.96
C THR A 87 -10.17 -13.09 -4.02
N ILE A 88 -10.79 -12.78 -2.88
CA ILE A 88 -11.33 -13.80 -1.96
C ILE A 88 -12.30 -14.73 -2.70
N MET A 89 -13.03 -14.22 -3.70
CA MET A 89 -13.99 -14.99 -4.49
C MET A 89 -13.34 -16.04 -5.41
N ASP A 90 -12.05 -15.90 -5.71
CA ASP A 90 -11.29 -16.90 -6.49
C ASP A 90 -10.78 -18.07 -5.63
N MET A 91 -10.97 -17.99 -4.31
CA MET A 91 -10.59 -19.02 -3.37
C MET A 91 -11.66 -20.13 -3.31
N PRO A 92 -11.27 -21.42 -3.20
CA PRO A 92 -12.23 -22.48 -2.93
C PRO A 92 -13.10 -22.15 -1.73
N VAL A 93 -14.42 -22.33 -1.87
CA VAL A 93 -15.43 -21.95 -0.88
C VAL A 93 -15.11 -22.49 0.52
N ARG A 94 -14.55 -23.70 0.63
CA ARG A 94 -14.15 -24.28 1.91
C ARG A 94 -13.13 -23.43 2.67
N LEU A 95 -12.18 -22.82 1.97
CA LEU A 95 -11.19 -21.94 2.60
C LEU A 95 -11.80 -20.57 2.95
N MET A 96 -12.74 -20.06 2.15
CA MET A 96 -13.49 -18.86 2.51
C MET A 96 -14.23 -19.05 3.85
N PHE A 97 -14.87 -20.20 4.06
CA PHE A 97 -15.55 -20.50 5.33
C PHE A 97 -14.59 -20.42 6.52
N ASN A 98 -13.41 -21.03 6.44
CA ASN A 98 -12.40 -20.97 7.49
C ASN A 98 -11.99 -19.53 7.84
N ILE A 99 -11.93 -18.63 6.86
CA ILE A 99 -11.63 -17.21 7.10
C ILE A 99 -12.81 -16.55 7.80
N THR A 100 -14.02 -16.71 7.26
CA THR A 100 -15.22 -16.06 7.81
C THR A 100 -15.57 -16.53 9.21
N GLU A 101 -15.23 -17.78 9.59
CA GLU A 101 -15.41 -18.30 10.95
C GLU A 101 -14.67 -17.47 12.01
N ASN A 102 -13.56 -16.82 11.63
CA ASN A 102 -12.75 -15.99 12.51
C ASN A 102 -13.13 -14.50 12.49
N LEU A 103 -14.09 -14.10 11.64
CA LEU A 103 -14.58 -12.72 11.55
C LEU A 103 -15.78 -12.50 12.46
N ASP A 104 -15.88 -11.29 13.02
CA ASP A 104 -17.07 -10.87 13.77
C ASP A 104 -18.32 -10.88 12.88
N PRO A 105 -19.52 -11.18 13.41
CA PRO A 105 -20.74 -11.23 12.59
C PRO A 105 -20.99 -9.99 11.75
N VAL A 106 -20.62 -8.80 12.25
CA VAL A 106 -20.75 -7.53 11.51
C VAL A 106 -19.79 -7.47 10.32
N GLU A 107 -18.56 -7.96 10.49
CA GLU A 107 -17.53 -7.98 9.44
C GLU A 107 -17.86 -8.98 8.33
N ARG A 108 -18.65 -10.03 8.63
CA ARG A 108 -19.08 -11.02 7.63
C ARG A 108 -20.06 -10.48 6.59
N PHE A 109 -20.75 -9.38 6.88
CA PHE A 109 -21.81 -8.82 6.03
C PHE A 109 -21.49 -7.41 5.50
N ALA A 110 -20.29 -6.88 5.77
CA ALA A 110 -19.81 -5.58 5.31
C ALA A 110 -19.12 -5.67 3.93
#